data_AF-A0A3D3ZGV2-F1
#
_entry.id   AF-A0A3D3ZGV2-F1
#
_cell.length_a   1.000
_cell.length_b   1.000
_cell.length_c   1.000
_cell.angle_alpha   90.00
_cell.angle_beta   90.00
_cell.angle_gamma   90.00
#
_symmetry.space_group_name_H-M   'P 1'
#
loop_
_entity.id
_entity.type
_entity.pdbx_description
1 polymer ?
#
loop_
_entity_poly.entity_id
_entity_poly.type
_entity_poly.pdbx_seq_one_letter_code
_entity_poly.pdbx_strand_id
1 'polypeptide(L)'
;MIGLAKRFDHGIATVGVSETMMASNRFLLQVVQPGLAGLMDGSVSTLAPIFATAFATKQPFTTFLVGMAAATGAGISMALSEALSDDGVLTGRGNPMLRGSITGLMTFLGGALHTLPFLIHSIHVALIVAYVVVAFELVIIAAIRHRFFGTKWAISILQVVGGGILVFTAGFLFGSA
;
A
#
# COMPACT_ATOMS: atom_id res chain seq x y z
N MET A 1 21.10 49.25 -17.27
CA MET A 1 20.05 48.27 -17.64
C MET A 1 20.40 46.80 -17.34
N ILE A 2 21.65 46.44 -17.01
CA ILE A 2 22.07 45.02 -16.83
C ILE A 2 21.64 44.41 -15.47
N GLY A 3 21.49 45.21 -14.41
CA GLY A 3 21.12 44.71 -13.08
C GLY A 3 19.64 44.32 -12.89
N LEU A 4 18.74 44.83 -13.74
CA LEU A 4 17.31 44.53 -13.67
C LEU A 4 17.00 43.16 -14.28
N ALA A 5 17.58 42.86 -15.45
CA ALA A 5 17.43 41.57 -16.13
C ALA A 5 17.92 40.39 -15.26
N LYS A 6 19.07 40.53 -14.58
CA LYS A 6 19.63 39.48 -13.71
C LYS A 6 18.78 39.21 -12.46
N ARG A 7 18.09 40.22 -11.93
CA ARG A 7 17.13 40.10 -10.82
C ARG A 7 15.81 39.44 -11.26
N PHE A 8 15.33 39.75 -12.46
CA PHE A 8 14.16 39.07 -13.04
C PHE A 8 14.44 37.59 -13.31
N ASP A 9 15.60 37.25 -13.86
CA ASP A 9 15.96 35.88 -14.19
C ASP A 9 16.12 34.99 -12.94
N HIS A 10 16.74 35.53 -11.87
CA HIS A 10 16.76 34.85 -10.57
C HIS A 10 15.37 34.72 -9.93
N GLY A 11 14.50 35.73 -10.06
CA GLY A 11 13.14 35.67 -9.54
C GLY A 11 12.27 34.63 -10.24
N ILE A 12 12.40 34.48 -11.57
CA ILE A 12 11.66 33.47 -12.33
C ILE A 12 12.20 32.07 -12.03
N ALA A 13 13.52 31.90 -11.90
CA ALA A 13 14.12 30.62 -11.53
C ALA A 13 13.74 30.20 -10.10
N THR A 14 13.71 31.11 -9.12
CA THR A 14 13.32 30.79 -7.74
C THR A 14 11.83 30.49 -7.62
N VAL A 15 10.97 31.21 -8.34
CA VAL A 15 9.52 30.93 -8.41
C VAL A 15 9.28 29.57 -9.06
N GLY A 16 9.94 29.26 -10.19
CA GLY A 16 9.80 27.97 -10.87
C GLY A 16 10.28 26.77 -10.04
N VAL A 17 11.39 26.93 -9.29
CA VAL A 17 11.87 25.91 -8.35
C VAL A 17 10.89 25.72 -7.19
N SER A 18 10.38 26.81 -6.61
CA SER A 18 9.41 26.74 -5.51
C SER A 18 8.10 26.07 -5.93
N GLU A 19 7.55 26.40 -7.10
CA GLU A 19 6.35 25.76 -7.64
C GLU A 19 6.56 24.25 -7.89
N THR A 20 7.71 23.86 -8.43
CA THR A 20 8.07 22.45 -8.68
C THR A 20 8.18 21.66 -7.37
N MET A 21 8.80 22.25 -6.34
CA MET A 21 8.90 21.63 -5.02
C MET A 21 7.52 21.49 -4.35
N MET A 22 6.68 22.53 -4.44
CA MET A 22 5.32 22.51 -3.90
C MET A 22 4.44 21.49 -4.63
N ALA A 23 4.54 21.38 -5.95
CA ALA A 23 3.84 20.37 -6.73
C ALA A 23 4.30 18.95 -6.39
N SER A 24 5.60 18.74 -6.21
CA SER A 24 6.17 17.45 -5.80
C SER A 24 5.72 17.03 -4.41
N ASN A 25 5.68 17.98 -3.46
CA ASN A 25 5.22 17.72 -2.09
C ASN A 25 3.72 17.40 -2.06
N ARG A 26 2.89 18.13 -2.82
CA ARG A 26 1.46 17.81 -2.97
C ARG A 26 1.25 16.42 -3.58
N PHE A 27 1.97 16.07 -4.64
CA PHE A 27 1.87 14.73 -5.23
C PHE A 27 2.23 13.62 -4.22
N LEU A 28 3.31 13.82 -3.47
CA LEU A 28 3.73 12.88 -2.43
C LEU A 28 2.65 12.69 -1.36
N LEU A 29 2.12 13.78 -0.80
CA LEU A 29 1.15 13.74 0.31
C LEU A 29 -0.26 13.30 -0.11
N GLN A 30 -0.68 13.63 -1.35
CA GLN A 30 -2.06 13.43 -1.79
C GLN A 30 -2.28 12.14 -2.58
N VAL A 31 -1.21 11.56 -3.14
CA VAL A 31 -1.30 10.38 -4.01
C VAL A 31 -0.41 9.25 -3.51
N VAL A 32 0.89 9.52 -3.36
CA VAL A 32 1.85 8.47 -3.01
C VAL A 32 1.65 7.98 -1.58
N GLN A 33 1.47 8.88 -0.62
CA GLN A 33 1.29 8.53 0.78
C GLN A 33 0.00 7.73 1.03
N PRO A 34 -1.19 8.18 0.57
CA PRO A 34 -2.43 7.41 0.73
C PRO A 34 -2.34 6.06 0.01
N GLY A 35 -1.77 6.03 -1.21
CA GLY A 35 -1.65 4.80 -1.98
C GLY A 35 -0.69 3.78 -1.36
N LEU A 36 0.45 4.23 -0.84
CA LEU A 36 1.39 3.35 -0.17
C LEU A 36 0.85 2.83 1.18
N ALA A 37 0.14 3.69 1.92
CA ALA A 37 -0.55 3.28 3.14
C ALA A 37 -1.59 2.20 2.83
N GLY A 38 -2.40 2.40 1.79
CA GLY A 38 -3.36 1.40 1.35
C GLY A 38 -2.70 0.09 0.94
N LEU A 39 -1.68 0.12 0.08
CA LEU A 39 -0.93 -1.09 -0.31
C LEU A 39 -0.38 -1.86 0.88
N MET A 40 0.20 -1.17 1.87
CA MET A 40 0.74 -1.81 3.08
C MET A 40 -0.36 -2.46 3.90
N ASP A 41 -1.46 -1.73 4.14
CA ASP A 41 -2.59 -2.26 4.91
C ASP A 41 -3.18 -3.49 4.22
N GLY A 42 -3.51 -3.39 2.94
CA GLY A 42 -4.06 -4.48 2.15
C GLY A 42 -3.13 -5.69 2.11
N SER A 43 -1.88 -5.48 1.69
CA SER A 43 -0.95 -6.60 1.46
C SER A 43 -0.52 -7.31 2.74
N VAL A 44 -0.50 -6.62 3.89
CA VAL A 44 -0.07 -7.21 5.16
C VAL A 44 -1.25 -7.77 5.94
N SER A 45 -2.36 -7.02 6.08
CA SER A 45 -3.48 -7.43 6.96
C SER A 45 -4.23 -8.65 6.45
N THR A 46 -4.38 -8.83 5.14
CA THR A 46 -5.13 -9.95 4.55
C THR A 46 -4.34 -11.27 4.53
N LEU A 47 -3.03 -11.24 4.81
CA LEU A 47 -2.21 -12.45 4.95
C LEU A 47 -2.73 -13.35 6.09
N ALA A 48 -3.19 -12.77 7.19
CA ALA A 48 -3.71 -13.56 8.31
C ALA A 48 -4.95 -14.38 7.93
N PRO A 49 -6.08 -13.76 7.49
CA PRO A 49 -7.27 -14.52 7.16
C PRO A 49 -7.07 -15.46 5.97
N ILE A 50 -6.27 -15.09 4.96
CA ILE A 50 -6.06 -15.94 3.79
C ILE A 50 -5.27 -17.21 4.14
N PHE A 51 -4.15 -17.08 4.85
CA PHE A 51 -3.33 -18.24 5.19
C PHE A 51 -3.98 -19.07 6.30
N ALA A 52 -4.68 -18.44 7.26
CA ALA A 52 -5.50 -19.18 8.21
C ALA A 52 -6.52 -20.06 7.50
N THR A 53 -7.26 -19.50 6.52
CA THR A 53 -8.24 -20.26 5.72
C THR A 53 -7.57 -21.36 4.90
N ALA A 54 -6.45 -21.05 4.24
CA ALA A 54 -5.68 -22.02 3.45
C ALA A 54 -5.23 -23.21 4.29
N PHE A 55 -4.73 -22.96 5.50
CA PHE A 55 -4.22 -24.01 6.37
C PHE A 55 -5.33 -24.81 7.04
N ALA A 56 -6.42 -24.16 7.47
CA ALA A 56 -7.52 -24.82 8.14
C ALA A 56 -8.39 -25.64 7.18
N THR A 57 -8.74 -25.08 6.02
CA THR A 57 -9.70 -25.70 5.10
C THR A 57 -9.04 -26.59 4.06
N LYS A 58 -7.79 -26.31 3.69
CA LYS A 58 -7.09 -26.89 2.53
C LYS A 58 -7.86 -26.77 1.21
N GLN A 59 -8.84 -25.86 1.11
CA GLN A 59 -9.69 -25.67 -0.07
C GLN A 59 -9.34 -24.35 -0.77
N PRO A 60 -8.69 -24.38 -1.95
CA PRO A 60 -8.21 -23.17 -2.61
C PRO A 60 -9.32 -22.16 -2.92
N PHE A 61 -10.43 -22.59 -3.50
CA PHE A 61 -11.49 -21.66 -3.86
C PHE A 61 -12.13 -20.97 -2.64
N THR A 62 -12.27 -21.69 -1.52
CA THR A 62 -12.71 -21.12 -0.24
C THR A 62 -11.71 -20.07 0.26
N THR A 63 -10.41 -20.34 0.17
CA THR A 63 -9.36 -19.37 0.48
C THR A 63 -9.42 -18.13 -0.41
N PHE A 64 -9.64 -18.29 -1.72
CA PHE A 64 -9.82 -17.18 -2.65
C PHE A 64 -11.01 -16.30 -2.25
N LEU A 65 -12.17 -16.90 -1.98
CA LEU A 65 -13.37 -16.16 -1.59
C LEU A 65 -13.18 -15.37 -0.28
N VAL A 66 -12.61 -16.01 0.74
CA VAL A 66 -12.33 -15.34 2.02
C VAL A 66 -11.30 -14.23 1.84
N GLY A 67 -10.25 -14.47 1.06
CA GLY A 67 -9.24 -13.47 0.74
C GLY A 67 -9.81 -12.25 0.01
N MET A 68 -10.63 -12.47 -1.02
CA MET A 68 -11.29 -11.39 -1.75
C MET A 68 -12.29 -10.62 -0.87
N ALA A 69 -13.03 -11.32 0.00
CA ALA A 69 -13.92 -10.69 0.96
C ALA A 69 -13.14 -9.82 1.96
N ALA A 70 -12.02 -10.33 2.49
CA ALA A 70 -11.14 -9.58 3.39
C ALA A 70 -10.54 -8.34 2.71
N ALA A 71 -10.02 -8.48 1.49
CA ALA A 71 -9.46 -7.37 0.71
C ALA A 71 -10.52 -6.29 0.40
N THR A 72 -11.74 -6.71 0.04
CA THR A 72 -12.85 -5.78 -0.23
C THR A 72 -13.28 -5.04 1.03
N GLY A 73 -13.43 -5.76 2.15
CA GLY A 73 -13.78 -5.17 3.44
C GLY A 73 -12.72 -4.18 3.93
N ALA A 74 -11.44 -4.56 3.86
CA ALA A 74 -10.31 -3.70 4.20
C ALA A 74 -10.28 -2.45 3.30
N GLY A 75 -10.46 -2.60 1.99
CA GLY A 75 -10.51 -1.49 1.05
C GLY A 75 -11.59 -0.47 1.36
N ILE A 76 -12.82 -0.92 1.64
CA ILE A 76 -13.93 -0.04 2.04
C ILE A 76 -13.61 0.64 3.38
N SER A 77 -13.15 -0.13 4.37
CA SER A 77 -12.82 0.38 5.71
C SER A 77 -11.74 1.46 5.65
N MET A 78 -10.68 1.24 4.87
CA MET A 78 -9.59 2.18 4.72
C MET A 78 -9.96 3.40 3.89
N ALA A 79 -10.81 3.25 2.86
CA ALA A 79 -11.33 4.38 2.11
C ALA A 79 -12.07 5.37 3.02
N LEU A 80 -12.97 4.85 3.86
CA LEU A 80 -13.73 5.65 4.82
C LEU A 80 -12.82 6.22 5.89
N SER A 81 -11.90 5.42 6.43
CA SER A 81 -10.97 5.86 7.46
C SER A 81 -10.10 7.03 6.98
N GLU A 82 -9.55 6.97 5.76
CA GLU A 82 -8.76 8.07 5.21
C GLU A 82 -9.65 9.27 4.84
N ALA A 83 -10.80 9.07 4.19
CA ALA A 83 -11.69 10.16 3.78
C ALA A 83 -12.27 10.94 4.98
N LEU A 84 -12.53 10.25 6.09
CA LEU A 84 -13.09 10.86 7.31
C LEU A 84 -12.02 11.32 8.30
N SER A 85 -10.74 10.98 8.08
CA SER A 85 -9.65 11.34 8.99
C SER A 85 -9.40 12.85 9.05
N ASP A 86 -9.61 13.54 7.94
CA ASP A 86 -9.16 14.92 7.75
C ASP A 86 -9.75 15.51 6.47
N ASP A 87 -10.33 16.71 6.57
CA ASP A 87 -10.93 17.45 5.45
C ASP A 87 -9.87 18.14 4.56
N GLY A 88 -8.61 18.14 4.98
CA GLY A 88 -7.48 18.69 4.24
C GLY A 88 -7.30 20.20 4.38
N VAL A 89 -8.20 20.91 5.08
CA VAL A 89 -8.17 22.37 5.23
C VAL A 89 -7.00 22.80 6.11
N LEU A 90 -6.77 22.08 7.21
CA LEU A 90 -5.71 22.40 8.18
C LEU A 90 -4.38 21.71 7.86
N THR A 91 -4.42 20.54 7.23
CA THR A 91 -3.23 19.68 7.00
C THR A 91 -2.58 19.90 5.64
N GLY A 92 -3.28 20.53 4.69
CA GLY A 92 -2.84 20.67 3.30
C GLY A 92 -2.83 19.35 2.50
N ARG A 93 -3.41 18.27 3.04
CA ARG A 93 -3.51 16.96 2.38
C ARG A 93 -4.54 16.92 1.24
N GLY A 94 -5.23 18.03 0.95
CA GLY A 94 -6.11 18.12 -0.20
C GLY A 94 -7.41 17.32 -0.05
N ASN A 95 -8.04 17.00 -1.17
CA ASN A 95 -9.41 16.48 -1.20
C ASN A 95 -9.53 15.12 -0.45
N PRO A 96 -10.35 15.03 0.61
CA PRO A 96 -10.52 13.79 1.40
C PRO A 96 -11.07 12.63 0.58
N MET A 97 -12.02 12.90 -0.33
CA MET A 97 -12.64 11.87 -1.16
C MET A 97 -11.63 11.26 -2.14
N LEU A 98 -10.74 12.08 -2.70
CA LEU A 98 -9.66 11.60 -3.55
C LEU A 98 -8.71 10.69 -2.75
N ARG A 99 -8.25 11.15 -1.58
CA ARG A 99 -7.36 10.38 -0.71
C ARG A 99 -7.99 9.05 -0.29
N GLY A 100 -9.23 9.09 0.18
CA GLY A 100 -9.99 7.90 0.54
C GLY A 100 -10.12 6.92 -0.62
N SER A 101 -10.46 7.40 -1.82
CA SER A 101 -10.55 6.53 -3.01
C SER A 101 -9.20 5.88 -3.35
N ILE A 102 -8.10 6.63 -3.27
CA ILE A 102 -6.75 6.11 -3.52
C ILE A 102 -6.38 5.07 -2.46
N THR A 103 -6.51 5.39 -1.18
CA THR A 103 -6.19 4.45 -0.09
C THR A 103 -7.01 3.18 -0.22
N GLY A 104 -8.33 3.29 -0.37
CA GLY A 104 -9.22 2.13 -0.45
C GLY A 104 -8.94 1.23 -1.64
N LEU A 105 -8.74 1.80 -2.83
CA LEU A 105 -8.38 1.02 -4.01
C LEU A 105 -7.04 0.33 -3.84
N MET A 106 -6.05 1.02 -3.28
CA MET A 106 -4.72 0.45 -3.08
C MET A 106 -4.71 -0.61 -1.97
N THR A 107 -5.55 -0.47 -0.94
CA THR A 107 -5.81 -1.53 0.06
C THR A 107 -6.45 -2.75 -0.59
N PHE A 108 -7.50 -2.56 -1.38
CA PHE A 108 -8.13 -3.67 -2.09
C PHE A 108 -7.12 -4.39 -3.00
N LEU A 109 -6.36 -3.64 -3.80
CA LEU A 109 -5.36 -4.21 -4.71
C LEU A 109 -4.25 -4.94 -3.95
N GLY A 110 -3.73 -4.35 -2.88
CA GLY A 110 -2.72 -5.00 -2.03
C GLY A 110 -3.23 -6.30 -1.42
N GLY A 111 -4.50 -6.33 -1.00
CA GLY A 111 -5.11 -7.52 -0.41
C GLY A 111 -5.58 -8.57 -1.43
N ALA A 112 -5.92 -8.18 -2.66
CA ALA A 112 -6.53 -9.07 -3.64
C ALA A 112 -5.50 -9.90 -4.43
N LEU A 113 -4.32 -9.33 -4.72
CA LEU A 113 -3.36 -9.95 -5.62
C LEU A 113 -2.85 -11.32 -5.13
N HIS A 114 -2.48 -11.45 -3.86
CA HIS A 114 -2.07 -12.73 -3.27
C HIS A 114 -3.23 -13.72 -3.01
N THR A 115 -4.48 -13.35 -3.34
CA THR A 115 -5.63 -14.26 -3.33
C THR A 115 -5.77 -15.03 -4.65
N LEU A 116 -5.36 -14.41 -5.76
CA LEU A 116 -5.49 -14.96 -7.11
C LEU A 116 -4.84 -16.35 -7.28
N PRO A 117 -3.69 -16.66 -6.66
CA PRO A 117 -3.10 -18.00 -6.72
C PRO A 117 -4.04 -19.12 -6.24
N PHE A 118 -5.01 -18.82 -5.38
CA PHE A 118 -5.97 -19.79 -4.86
C PHE A 118 -7.13 -20.11 -5.83
N LEU A 119 -7.13 -19.53 -7.03
CA LEU A 119 -7.91 -20.03 -8.17
C LEU A 119 -7.35 -21.34 -8.73
N ILE A 120 -6.10 -21.69 -8.38
CA ILE A 120 -5.48 -22.96 -8.75
C ILE A 120 -6.07 -24.09 -7.88
N HIS A 121 -6.56 -25.15 -8.52
CA HIS A 121 -7.23 -26.28 -7.85
C HIS A 121 -6.33 -27.04 -6.85
N SER A 122 -5.02 -27.05 -7.07
CA SER A 122 -4.08 -27.70 -6.16
C SER A 122 -3.63 -26.73 -5.07
N ILE A 123 -3.98 -27.03 -3.81
CA ILE A 123 -3.61 -26.19 -2.66
C ILE A 123 -2.10 -26.03 -2.50
N HIS A 124 -1.32 -27.07 -2.80
CA HIS A 124 0.14 -27.01 -2.70
C HIS A 124 0.73 -26.05 -3.75
N VAL A 125 0.23 -26.10 -4.98
CA VAL A 125 0.67 -25.19 -6.05
C VAL A 125 0.20 -23.77 -5.74
N ALA A 126 -1.05 -23.60 -5.31
CA ALA A 126 -1.60 -22.30 -4.91
C ALA A 126 -0.76 -21.64 -3.81
N LEU A 127 -0.38 -22.38 -2.77
CA LEU A 127 0.47 -21.87 -1.68
C LEU A 127 1.85 -21.44 -2.17
N ILE A 128 2.53 -22.26 -2.98
CA ILE A 128 3.86 -21.92 -3.52
C ILE A 128 3.77 -20.62 -4.34
N VAL A 129 2.79 -20.51 -5.23
CA VAL A 129 2.59 -19.31 -6.04
C VAL A 129 2.23 -18.12 -5.16
N ALA A 130 1.37 -18.28 -4.15
CA ALA A 130 1.03 -17.23 -3.19
C ALA A 130 2.25 -16.72 -2.42
N TYR A 131 3.14 -17.59 -1.94
CA TYR A 131 4.36 -17.16 -1.27
C TYR A 131 5.27 -16.32 -2.17
N VAL A 132 5.40 -16.71 -3.44
CA VAL A 132 6.16 -15.95 -4.42
C VAL A 132 5.53 -14.59 -4.67
N VAL A 133 4.20 -14.54 -4.88
CA VAL A 133 3.45 -13.29 -5.07
C VAL A 133 3.62 -12.35 -3.88
N VAL A 134 3.42 -12.83 -2.65
CA VAL A 134 3.58 -12.05 -1.41
C VAL A 134 5.02 -11.53 -1.29
N ALA A 135 6.03 -12.35 -1.57
CA ALA A 135 7.43 -11.92 -1.52
C ALA A 135 7.68 -10.74 -2.48
N PHE A 136 7.18 -10.82 -3.71
CA PHE A 136 7.30 -9.73 -4.68
C PHE A 136 6.51 -8.49 -4.26
N GLU A 137 5.27 -8.64 -3.77
CA GLU A 137 4.44 -7.54 -3.27
C GLU A 137 5.16 -6.77 -2.16
N LEU A 138 5.64 -7.45 -1.14
CA LEU A 138 6.29 -6.81 0.01
C LEU A 138 7.61 -6.13 -0.38
N VAL A 139 8.38 -6.71 -1.30
CA VAL A 139 9.61 -6.08 -1.83
C VAL A 139 9.29 -4.83 -2.65
N ILE A 140 8.26 -4.88 -3.51
CA ILE A 140 7.82 -3.73 -4.31
C ILE A 140 7.33 -2.60 -3.38
N ILE A 141 6.53 -2.92 -2.37
CA ILE A 141 6.06 -1.95 -1.37
C ILE A 141 7.23 -1.33 -0.62
N ALA A 142 8.20 -2.14 -0.19
CA ALA A 142 9.42 -1.65 0.44
C ALA A 142 10.23 -0.73 -0.50
N ALA A 143 10.24 -1.00 -1.80
CA ALA A 143 10.93 -0.21 -2.83
C ALA A 143 10.25 1.12 -3.09
N ILE A 144 8.92 1.13 -3.20
CA ILE A 144 8.15 2.37 -3.31
C ILE A 144 8.38 3.23 -2.06
N ARG A 145 8.29 2.62 -0.87
CA ARG A 145 8.55 3.33 0.39
C ARG A 145 9.97 3.91 0.46
N HIS A 146 10.97 3.15 0.04
CA HIS A 146 12.36 3.61 -0.02
C HIS A 146 12.51 4.80 -0.98
N ARG A 147 11.97 4.68 -2.19
CA ARG A 147 12.09 5.66 -3.26
C ARG A 147 11.44 6.99 -2.92
N PHE A 148 10.25 6.98 -2.34
CA PHE A 148 9.44 8.20 -2.14
C PHE A 148 9.61 8.83 -0.77
N PHE A 149 9.93 8.06 0.28
CA PHE A 149 10.09 8.59 1.64
C PHE A 149 11.54 8.66 2.13
N GLY A 150 12.52 8.31 1.28
CA GLY A 150 13.95 8.42 1.61
C GLY A 150 14.39 7.55 2.79
N THR A 151 13.59 6.56 3.19
CA THR A 151 13.92 5.62 4.26
C THR A 151 15.15 4.78 3.87
N LYS A 152 15.96 4.28 4.79
CA LYS A 152 17.06 3.36 4.39
C LYS A 152 16.46 2.06 3.84
N TRP A 153 16.97 1.54 2.72
CA TRP A 153 16.48 0.32 2.07
C TRP A 153 16.31 -0.85 3.04
N ALA A 154 17.33 -1.12 3.86
CA ALA A 154 17.32 -2.19 4.85
C ALA A 154 16.20 -2.04 5.89
N ILE A 155 15.93 -0.81 6.34
CA ILE A 155 14.85 -0.53 7.31
C ILE A 155 13.49 -0.69 6.63
N SER A 156 13.37 -0.28 5.36
CA SER A 156 12.14 -0.44 4.59
C SER A 156 11.76 -1.90 4.40
N ILE A 157 12.72 -2.73 3.97
CA ILE A 157 12.53 -4.18 3.88
C ILE A 157 12.17 -4.76 5.25
N LEU A 158 12.96 -4.46 6.29
CA LEU A 158 12.76 -5.05 7.60
C LEU A 158 11.35 -4.77 8.14
N GLN A 159 10.85 -3.54 7.98
CA GLN A 159 9.53 -3.15 8.48
C GLN A 159 8.39 -3.78 7.67
N VAL A 160 8.48 -3.74 6.33
CA VAL A 160 7.40 -4.26 5.47
C VAL A 160 7.38 -5.79 5.47
N VAL A 161 8.53 -6.42 5.23
CA VAL A 161 8.65 -7.88 5.21
C VAL A 161 8.51 -8.47 6.62
N GLY A 162 9.10 -7.82 7.63
CA GLY A 162 8.94 -8.26 9.03
C GLY A 162 7.50 -8.17 9.50
N GLY A 163 6.79 -7.09 9.17
CA GLY A 163 5.34 -6.98 9.42
C GLY A 163 4.55 -8.10 8.73
N GLY A 164 4.85 -8.38 7.45
CA GLY A 164 4.26 -9.48 6.70
C GLY A 164 4.50 -10.85 7.34
N ILE A 165 5.73 -11.13 7.80
CA ILE A 165 6.08 -12.39 8.49
C ILE A 165 5.28 -12.54 9.79
N LEU A 166 5.13 -11.47 10.58
CA LEU A 166 4.37 -11.52 11.83
C LEU A 166 2.89 -11.84 11.58
N VAL A 167 2.26 -11.17 10.61
CA VAL A 167 0.85 -11.40 10.29
C VAL A 167 0.63 -12.77 9.62
N PHE A 168 1.54 -13.19 8.74
CA PHE A 168 1.56 -14.56 8.21
C PHE A 168 1.65 -15.60 9.33
N THR A 169 2.54 -15.39 10.30
CA THR A 169 2.71 -16.30 11.45
C THR A 169 1.43 -16.40 12.26
N ALA A 170 0.72 -15.28 12.48
CA ALA A 170 -0.59 -15.31 13.12
C ALA A 170 -1.58 -16.17 12.30
N GLY A 171 -1.64 -15.96 10.98
CA GLY A 171 -2.48 -16.78 10.09
C GLY A 171 -2.14 -18.27 10.15
N PHE A 172 -0.85 -18.62 10.17
CA PHE A 172 -0.38 -19.99 10.33
C PHE A 172 -0.82 -20.60 11.66
N LEU A 173 -0.64 -19.89 12.77
CA LEU A 173 -1.01 -20.36 14.10
C LEU A 173 -2.52 -20.60 14.21
N PHE A 174 -3.35 -19.64 13.80
CA PHE A 174 -4.80 -19.78 13.86
C PHE A 174 -5.35 -20.79 12.85
N GLY A 175 -4.72 -20.94 11.68
CA GLY A 175 -5.13 -21.93 10.69
C GLY A 175 -4.68 -23.36 10.97
N SER A 176 -3.77 -23.55 11.94
CA SER A 176 -3.26 -24.87 12.35
C SER A 176 -3.81 -25.33 13.70
N ALA A 177 -4.63 -24.51 14.35
CA ALA A 177 -5.34 -24.82 15.59
C ALA A 177 -6.57 -25.69 15.29
#